data_AF-X1V3H1-F1
#
_entry.id   AF-X1V3H1-F1
#
_cell.length_a   1.000
_cell.length_b   1.000
_cell.length_c   1.000
_cell.angle_alpha   90.00
_cell.angle_beta   90.00
_cell.angle_gamma   90.00
#
_symmetry.space_group_name_H-M   'P 1'
#
loop_
_entity.id
_entity.type
_entity.pdbx_description
1 polymer ?
#
loop_
_entity_poly.entity_id
_entity_poly.type
_entity_poly.pdbx_seq_one_letter_code
_entity_poly.pdbx_strand_id
1 'polypeptide(L)'
;GIREFYGNKASPSPLIRGAYQAGDFFNDIGDSNKWLFFTAAPIRGLDGKIRGSIETLWDTTEQKEAEQKLVESYRDLRVSEKKYRTMFDADPNPIIIVDRETLNVRDVNATAIDCYGYSRNEVLGMSFSSLVHQPDKEILEELKNITLNHSKFYPKKLHKKKGE
;
A
#
# COMPACT_ATOMS: atom_id res chain seq x y z
N GLY A 1 -26.96 -9.99 33.03
CA GLY A 1 -26.19 -11.08 32.36
C GLY A 1 -25.13 -10.48 31.45
N ILE A 2 -24.15 -11.23 30.91
CA ILE A 2 -22.99 -10.62 30.18
C ILE A 2 -23.39 -9.67 29.02
N ARG A 3 -24.54 -9.92 28.38
CA ARG A 3 -25.15 -9.06 27.35
C ARG A 3 -25.65 -7.70 27.87
N GLU A 4 -25.92 -7.58 29.16
CA GLU A 4 -26.38 -6.35 29.82
C GLU A 4 -25.24 -5.36 30.02
N PHE A 5 -24.01 -5.86 30.22
CA PHE A 5 -22.81 -5.05 30.40
C PHE A 5 -22.05 -4.80 29.08
N TYR A 6 -22.07 -5.77 28.15
CA TYR A 6 -21.24 -5.71 26.93
C TYR A 6 -22.04 -5.74 25.62
N GLY A 7 -23.38 -5.75 25.70
CA GLY A 7 -24.27 -5.70 24.53
C GLY A 7 -23.92 -6.76 23.48
N ASN A 8 -23.79 -6.30 22.23
CA ASN A 8 -23.43 -7.12 21.07
C ASN A 8 -21.91 -7.23 20.84
N LYS A 9 -21.08 -6.58 21.66
CA LYS A 9 -19.61 -6.58 21.47
C LYS A 9 -18.96 -7.87 21.98
N ALA A 10 -19.64 -8.59 22.88
CA ALA A 10 -19.18 -9.87 23.40
C ALA A 10 -19.60 -11.04 22.51
N SER A 11 -18.65 -11.91 22.21
CA SER A 11 -18.84 -13.16 21.46
C SER A 11 -18.38 -14.36 22.28
N PRO A 12 -18.92 -15.58 22.07
CA PRO A 12 -18.38 -16.78 22.71
C PRO A 12 -16.90 -16.96 22.35
N SER A 13 -16.07 -17.31 23.32
CA SER A 13 -14.66 -17.61 23.04
C SER A 13 -14.56 -18.89 22.20
N PRO A 14 -13.77 -18.89 21.12
CA PRO A 14 -13.51 -20.10 20.34
C PRO A 14 -12.58 -21.09 21.06
N LEU A 15 -11.85 -20.62 22.09
CA LEU A 15 -10.83 -21.40 22.80
C LEU A 15 -11.32 -21.95 24.14
N ILE A 16 -12.21 -21.23 24.84
CA ILE A 16 -12.64 -21.60 26.20
C ILE A 16 -14.16 -21.80 26.23
N ARG A 17 -14.61 -23.03 26.48
CA ARG A 17 -16.04 -23.38 26.49
C ARG A 17 -16.79 -22.60 27.57
N GLY A 18 -17.84 -21.91 27.15
CA GLY A 18 -18.69 -21.12 28.05
C GLY A 18 -18.07 -19.80 28.50
N ALA A 19 -16.88 -19.46 27.99
CA ALA A 19 -16.32 -18.13 28.14
C ALA A 19 -16.81 -17.20 27.02
N TYR A 20 -16.77 -15.90 27.30
CA TYR A 20 -17.02 -14.85 26.32
C TYR A 20 -15.78 -13.98 26.19
N GLN A 21 -15.57 -13.43 25.00
CA GLN A 21 -14.50 -12.48 24.71
C GLN A 21 -15.05 -11.26 24.00
N ALA A 22 -14.41 -10.11 24.22
CA ALA A 22 -14.66 -8.89 23.47
C ALA A 22 -13.39 -8.03 23.44
N GLY A 23 -13.34 -7.11 22.48
CA GLY A 23 -12.37 -6.02 22.46
C GLY A 23 -13.09 -4.70 22.32
N ASP A 24 -12.71 -3.70 23.11
CA ASP A 24 -13.30 -2.37 23.03
C ASP A 24 -12.29 -1.28 23.41
N PHE A 25 -12.63 -0.05 23.04
CA PHE A 25 -11.88 1.13 23.43
C PHE A 25 -12.44 1.70 24.71
N PHE A 26 -11.56 1.92 25.68
CA PHE A 26 -11.90 2.44 26.99
C PHE A 26 -11.15 3.75 27.21
N ASN A 27 -11.90 4.80 27.57
CA ASN A 27 -11.32 6.06 28.01
C ASN A 27 -10.89 5.94 29.47
N ASP A 28 -9.86 6.69 29.84
CA ASP A 28 -9.48 6.92 31.24
C ASP A 28 -9.23 5.64 32.06
N ILE A 29 -8.64 4.61 31.45
CA ILE A 29 -8.12 3.44 32.19
C ILE A 29 -6.80 3.87 32.84
N GLY A 30 -6.88 4.25 34.12
CA GLY A 30 -5.78 4.92 34.82
C GLY A 30 -5.62 6.35 34.27
N ASP A 31 -4.46 6.67 33.70
CA ASP A 31 -4.16 8.00 33.15
C ASP A 31 -4.16 8.04 31.60
N SER A 32 -4.74 7.04 30.92
CA SER A 32 -4.70 6.98 29.45
C SER A 32 -5.86 6.19 28.83
N ASN A 33 -6.10 6.45 27.55
CA ASN A 33 -7.06 5.69 26.76
C ASN A 33 -6.44 4.37 26.29
N LYS A 34 -7.20 3.28 26.36
CA LYS A 34 -6.70 1.93 26.09
C LYS A 34 -7.66 1.11 25.24
N TRP A 35 -7.11 0.37 24.28
CA TRP A 35 -7.80 -0.74 23.64
C TRP A 35 -7.60 -1.99 24.48
N LEU A 36 -8.67 -2.50 25.09
CA LEU A 36 -8.60 -3.70 25.90
C LEU A 36 -9.29 -4.85 25.20
N PHE A 37 -8.58 -5.96 25.07
CA PHE A 37 -9.18 -7.25 24.78
C PHE A 37 -9.38 -7.99 26.10
N PHE A 38 -10.55 -8.55 26.31
CA PHE A 38 -10.83 -9.30 27.52
C PHE A 38 -11.56 -10.60 27.25
N THR A 39 -11.36 -11.56 28.15
CA THR A 39 -12.03 -12.85 28.15
C THR A 39 -12.54 -13.12 29.55
N ALA A 40 -13.83 -13.47 29.67
CA ALA A 40 -14.48 -13.83 30.92
C ALA A 40 -14.88 -15.31 30.87
N ALA A 41 -14.26 -16.12 31.73
CA ALA A 41 -14.52 -17.56 31.81
C ALA A 41 -15.20 -17.92 33.14
N PRO A 42 -16.23 -18.80 33.15
CA PRO A 42 -16.93 -19.18 34.37
C PRO A 42 -16.08 -20.14 35.21
N ILE A 43 -15.99 -19.86 36.51
CA ILE A 43 -15.44 -20.79 37.50
C ILE A 43 -16.58 -21.68 37.98
N ARG A 44 -16.44 -23.00 37.82
CA ARG A 44 -17.46 -23.99 38.17
C ARG A 44 -17.03 -24.79 39.40
N GLY A 45 -17.99 -25.05 40.29
CA GLY A 45 -17.81 -26.02 41.36
C GLY A 45 -17.86 -27.46 40.85
N LEU A 46 -17.55 -28.43 41.72
CA LEU A 46 -17.65 -29.87 41.42
C LEU A 46 -19.09 -30.29 41.05
N ASP A 47 -20.09 -29.51 41.46
CA ASP A 47 -21.51 -29.65 41.11
C ASP A 47 -21.88 -29.09 39.72
N GLY A 48 -20.90 -28.56 38.96
CA GLY A 48 -21.10 -27.93 37.66
C GLY A 48 -21.72 -26.52 37.71
N LYS A 49 -22.13 -26.04 38.90
CA LYS A 49 -22.73 -24.71 39.08
C LYS A 49 -21.65 -23.63 39.00
N ILE A 50 -22.02 -22.49 38.44
CA ILE A 50 -21.14 -21.32 38.36
C ILE A 50 -20.99 -20.73 39.76
N ARG A 51 -19.74 -20.59 40.21
CA ARG A 51 -19.39 -19.98 41.50
C ARG A 51 -18.76 -18.60 41.35
N GLY A 52 -18.31 -18.26 40.14
CA GLY A 52 -17.77 -16.95 39.80
C GLY A 52 -17.32 -16.89 38.35
N SER A 53 -16.60 -15.82 38.01
CA SER A 53 -15.89 -15.68 36.74
C SER A 53 -14.43 -15.31 37.02
N ILE A 54 -13.56 -15.74 36.10
CA ILE A 54 -12.23 -15.17 35.96
C ILE A 54 -12.21 -14.33 34.69
N GLU A 55 -11.70 -13.11 34.81
CA GLU A 55 -11.57 -12.19 33.68
C GLU A 55 -10.10 -11.88 33.43
N THR A 56 -9.71 -11.89 32.17
CA THR A 56 -8.38 -11.42 31.74
C THR A 56 -8.57 -10.13 30.98
N LEU A 57 -7.75 -9.12 31.26
CA LEU A 57 -7.68 -7.89 30.46
C LEU A 57 -6.30 -7.82 29.83
N TRP A 58 -6.26 -7.61 28.52
CA TRP A 58 -5.05 -7.45 27.75
C TRP A 58 -5.08 -6.11 27.04
N ASP A 59 -4.08 -5.28 27.33
CA ASP A 59 -3.87 -4.02 26.61
C ASP A 59 -3.33 -4.33 25.21
N THR A 60 -4.13 -3.95 24.21
CA THR A 60 -3.86 -4.13 22.78
C THR A 60 -3.69 -2.79 22.06
N THR A 61 -3.49 -1.70 22.82
CA THR A 61 -3.40 -0.34 22.28
C THR A 61 -2.28 -0.21 21.25
N GLU A 62 -1.08 -0.66 21.59
CA GLU A 62 0.08 -0.58 20.68
C GLU A 62 -0.18 -1.32 19.36
N GLN A 63 -0.75 -2.53 19.45
CA GLN A 63 -1.10 -3.31 18.26
C GLN A 63 -2.15 -2.59 17.41
N LYS A 64 -3.22 -2.07 18.03
CA LYS A 64 -4.29 -1.38 17.32
C LYS A 64 -3.80 -0.11 16.64
N GLU A 65 -2.94 0.67 17.29
CA GLU A 65 -2.33 1.85 16.70
C GLU A 65 -1.40 1.51 15.53
N ALA A 66 -0.61 0.44 15.65
CA ALA A 66 0.25 -0.03 14.56
C ALA A 66 -0.58 -0.49 13.35
N GLU A 67 -1.65 -1.26 13.59
CA GLU A 67 -2.60 -1.67 12.55
C GLU A 67 -3.23 -0.46 11.85
N GLN A 68 -3.68 0.54 12.61
CA GLN A 68 -4.28 1.76 12.06
C GLN A 68 -3.29 2.56 11.21
N LYS A 69 -2.08 2.81 11.74
CA LYS A 69 -1.02 3.52 11.01
C LYS A 69 -0.66 2.82 9.69
N LEU A 70 -0.62 1.50 9.70
CA LEU A 70 -0.38 0.71 8.50
C LEU A 70 -1.50 0.88 7.48
N VAL A 71 -2.76 0.80 7.91
CA VAL A 71 -3.93 1.01 7.03
C VAL A 71 -3.95 2.42 6.44
N GLU A 72 -3.64 3.44 7.24
CA GLU A 72 -3.55 4.83 6.79
C GLU A 72 -2.41 5.02 5.78
N SER A 73 -1.22 4.49 6.06
CA SER A 73 -0.08 4.55 5.14
C SER A 73 -0.39 3.91 3.79
N TYR A 74 -1.06 2.75 3.77
CA TYR A 74 -1.48 2.10 2.52
C TYR A 74 -2.51 2.94 1.75
N ARG A 75 -3.43 3.62 2.44
CA ARG A 75 -4.40 4.52 1.80
C ARG A 75 -3.70 5.72 1.17
N ASP A 76 -2.80 6.35 1.90
CA ASP A 76 -2.06 7.53 1.43
C ASP A 76 -1.18 7.19 0.24
N LEU A 77 -0.48 6.05 0.29
CA LEU A 77 0.32 5.54 -0.83
C LEU A 77 -0.56 5.36 -2.08
N ARG A 78 -1.72 4.71 -1.94
CA ARG A 78 -2.64 4.47 -3.07
C ARG A 78 -3.20 5.76 -3.66
N VAL A 79 -3.53 6.74 -2.82
CA VAL A 79 -4.01 8.05 -3.28
C VAL A 79 -2.88 8.80 -4.02
N SER A 80 -1.68 8.77 -3.47
CA SER A 80 -0.50 9.37 -4.08
C SER A 80 -0.16 8.74 -5.43
N GLU A 81 -0.15 7.40 -5.51
CA GLU A 81 0.10 6.66 -6.74
C GLU A 81 -0.94 6.98 -7.82
N LYS A 82 -2.23 7.03 -7.45
CA LYS A 82 -3.30 7.39 -8.39
C LYS A 82 -3.13 8.82 -8.89
N LYS A 83 -2.78 9.76 -8.01
CA LYS A 83 -2.51 11.16 -8.37
C LYS A 83 -1.32 11.27 -9.32
N TYR A 84 -0.22 10.59 -9.00
CA TYR A 84 0.95 10.49 -9.86
C TYR A 84 0.58 9.94 -11.24
N ARG A 85 -0.09 8.78 -11.31
CA ARG A 85 -0.51 8.15 -12.57
C ARG A 85 -1.38 9.08 -13.41
N THR A 86 -2.34 9.76 -12.77
CA THR A 86 -3.23 10.72 -13.44
C THR A 86 -2.45 11.88 -14.04
N MET A 87 -1.52 12.48 -13.28
CA MET A 87 -0.70 13.60 -13.76
C MET A 87 0.26 13.16 -14.87
N PHE A 88 0.89 12.01 -14.70
CA PHE A 88 1.84 11.43 -15.64
C PHE A 88 1.20 11.11 -16.99
N ASP A 89 0.00 10.49 -16.97
CA ASP A 89 -0.73 10.14 -18.19
C ASP A 89 -1.44 11.34 -18.84
N ALA A 90 -1.72 12.40 -18.08
CA ALA A 90 -2.32 13.63 -18.61
C ALA A 90 -1.28 14.58 -19.25
N ASP A 91 0.02 14.33 -19.09
CA ASP A 91 1.05 15.18 -19.70
C ASP A 91 1.01 15.07 -21.23
N PRO A 92 0.91 16.19 -21.97
CA PRO A 92 0.84 16.19 -23.43
C PRO A 92 2.16 15.83 -24.12
N ASN A 93 3.25 15.66 -23.37
CA ASN A 93 4.53 15.21 -23.91
C ASN A 93 4.73 13.70 -23.68
N PRO A 94 5.33 12.98 -24.63
CA PRO A 94 5.81 11.63 -24.39
C PRO A 94 6.83 11.61 -23.25
N ILE A 95 6.57 10.82 -22.21
CA ILE A 95 7.48 10.59 -21.09
C ILE A 95 7.84 9.11 -21.02
N ILE A 96 9.14 8.83 -21.01
CA ILE A 96 9.70 7.49 -20.87
C ILE A 96 10.64 7.50 -19.67
N ILE A 97 10.41 6.61 -18.71
CA ILE A 97 11.28 6.38 -17.56
C ILE A 97 12.14 5.17 -17.87
N VAL A 98 13.45 5.32 -17.76
CA VAL A 98 14.42 4.25 -18.04
C VAL A 98 15.24 3.90 -16.81
N ASP A 99 15.66 2.66 -16.74
CA ASP A 99 16.68 2.18 -15.83
C ASP A 99 18.03 2.80 -16.19
N ARG A 100 18.73 3.39 -15.22
CA ARG A 100 19.97 4.13 -15.51
C ARG A 100 21.10 3.25 -16.02
N GLU A 101 21.22 2.03 -15.54
CA GLU A 101 22.35 1.14 -15.86
C GLU A 101 22.12 0.43 -17.19
N THR A 102 20.91 -0.12 -17.36
CA THR A 102 20.55 -0.93 -18.52
C THR A 102 19.95 -0.12 -19.67
N LEU A 103 19.46 1.09 -19.39
CA LEU A 103 18.63 1.90 -20.29
C LEU A 103 17.35 1.19 -20.73
N ASN A 104 16.89 0.19 -19.97
CA ASN A 104 15.63 -0.48 -20.23
C ASN A 104 14.47 0.36 -19.71
N VAL A 105 13.36 0.39 -20.46
CA VAL A 105 12.19 1.17 -20.08
C VAL A 105 11.51 0.56 -18.85
N ARG A 106 11.28 1.40 -17.85
CA ARG A 106 10.62 1.07 -16.57
C ARG A 106 9.18 1.57 -16.50
N ASP A 107 8.86 2.69 -17.16
CA ASP A 107 7.50 3.21 -17.26
C ASP A 107 7.36 4.12 -18.50
N VAL A 108 6.15 4.26 -19.01
CA VAL A 108 5.77 5.14 -20.11
C VAL A 108 4.39 5.75 -19.84
N ASN A 109 4.20 7.02 -20.19
CA ASN A 109 2.88 7.64 -20.09
C ASN A 109 2.00 7.30 -21.31
N ALA A 110 0.69 7.55 -21.18
CA ALA A 110 -0.27 7.35 -22.27
C ALA A 110 0.14 8.05 -23.57
N THR A 111 0.61 9.30 -23.48
CA THR A 111 1.08 10.06 -24.65
C THR A 111 2.26 9.40 -25.36
N ALA A 112 3.19 8.77 -24.65
CA ALA A 112 4.28 8.01 -25.26
C ALA A 112 3.77 6.77 -26.00
N ILE A 113 2.83 6.02 -25.41
CA ILE A 113 2.18 4.87 -26.07
C ILE A 113 1.55 5.30 -27.39
N ASP A 114 0.78 6.39 -27.38
CA ASP A 114 0.10 6.92 -28.56
C ASP A 114 1.08 7.45 -29.61
N CYS A 115 2.15 8.11 -29.17
CA CYS A 115 3.15 8.69 -30.06
C CYS A 115 4.04 7.64 -30.73
N TYR A 116 4.45 6.60 -30.01
CA TYR A 116 5.36 5.56 -30.50
C TYR A 116 4.62 4.35 -31.10
N GLY A 117 3.32 4.19 -30.81
CA GLY A 117 2.48 3.12 -31.37
C GLY A 117 2.75 1.74 -30.79
N TYR A 118 3.26 1.67 -29.56
CA TYR A 118 3.48 0.43 -28.81
C TYR A 118 2.58 0.38 -27.59
N SER A 119 2.06 -0.78 -27.24
CA SER A 119 1.38 -0.96 -25.96
C SER A 119 2.36 -0.89 -24.79
N ARG A 120 1.86 -0.51 -23.61
CA ARG A 120 2.65 -0.47 -22.37
C ARG A 120 3.45 -1.75 -22.14
N ASN A 121 2.81 -2.91 -22.30
CA ASN A 121 3.43 -4.22 -22.06
C ASN A 121 4.52 -4.56 -23.07
N GLU A 122 4.42 -4.06 -24.30
CA GLU A 122 5.48 -4.25 -25.30
C GLU A 122 6.71 -3.41 -24.97
N VAL A 123 6.52 -2.18 -24.49
CA VAL A 123 7.64 -1.25 -24.24
C VAL A 123 8.37 -1.55 -22.94
N LEU A 124 7.68 -2.02 -21.90
CA LEU A 124 8.31 -2.30 -20.61
C LEU A 124 9.42 -3.34 -20.75
N GLY A 125 10.62 -3.00 -20.27
CA GLY A 125 11.81 -3.84 -20.38
C GLY A 125 12.55 -3.75 -21.72
N MET A 126 11.99 -3.11 -22.75
CA MET A 126 12.74 -2.84 -23.99
C MET A 126 13.89 -1.88 -23.72
N SER A 127 14.99 -2.05 -24.42
CA SER A 127 16.07 -1.06 -24.42
C SER A 127 15.58 0.23 -25.09
N PHE A 128 15.80 1.38 -24.44
CA PHE A 128 15.45 2.70 -24.95
C PHE A 128 15.99 2.95 -26.37
N SER A 129 17.18 2.42 -26.69
CA SER A 129 17.79 2.52 -28.02
C SER A 129 16.94 1.90 -29.14
N SER A 130 16.04 0.96 -28.82
CA SER A 130 15.14 0.32 -29.78
C SER A 130 13.93 1.19 -30.16
N LEU A 131 13.64 2.24 -29.36
CA LEU A 131 12.52 3.16 -29.57
C LEU A 131 12.92 4.42 -30.37
N VAL A 132 14.22 4.61 -30.63
CA VAL A 132 14.77 5.82 -31.28
C VAL A 132 15.38 5.47 -32.62
N HIS A 133 14.99 6.20 -33.68
CA HIS A 133 15.60 6.06 -35.00
C HIS A 133 16.98 6.75 -34.97
N GLN A 134 18.05 5.95 -34.99
CA GLN A 134 19.43 6.38 -34.71
C GLN A 134 19.55 6.98 -33.29
N PRO A 135 19.76 6.15 -32.26
CA PRO A 135 20.15 6.68 -30.96
C PRO A 135 21.47 7.40 -31.14
N ASP A 136 21.44 8.73 -31.03
CA ASP A 136 22.67 9.52 -31.00
C ASP A 136 23.53 8.97 -29.88
N LYS A 137 24.75 8.52 -30.18
CA LYS A 137 25.65 7.95 -29.15
C LYS A 137 25.84 8.94 -28.00
N GLU A 138 25.81 10.22 -28.33
CA GLU A 138 25.85 11.34 -27.40
C GLU A 138 24.66 11.34 -26.43
N ILE A 139 23.43 11.08 -26.89
CA ILE A 139 22.25 10.96 -26.02
C ILE A 139 22.40 9.79 -25.06
N LEU A 140 22.89 8.64 -25.54
CA LEU A 140 23.07 7.46 -24.67
C LEU A 140 24.15 7.67 -23.61
N GLU A 141 25.25 8.36 -23.96
CA GLU A 141 26.29 8.73 -22.99
C GLU A 141 25.78 9.78 -21.99
N GLU A 142 25.01 10.76 -22.45
CA GLU A 142 24.37 11.75 -21.59
C GLU A 142 23.41 11.12 -20.60
N LEU A 143 22.58 10.16 -21.02
CA LEU A 143 21.64 9.45 -20.15
C LEU A 143 22.35 8.68 -19.04
N LYS A 144 23.52 8.08 -19.33
CA LYS A 144 24.35 7.41 -18.31
C LYS A 144 24.93 8.38 -17.28
N ASN A 145 25.26 9.59 -17.74
CA ASN A 145 25.90 10.64 -16.95
C ASN A 145 24.90 11.58 -16.25
N ILE A 146 23.59 11.38 -16.42
CA ILE A 146 22.58 12.12 -15.66
C ILE A 146 22.76 11.86 -14.15
N THR A 147 22.82 12.95 -13.39
CA THR A 147 22.84 12.94 -11.93
C THR A 147 21.43 12.72 -11.37
N LEU A 148 21.35 12.20 -10.14
CA LEU A 148 20.08 12.04 -9.42
C LEU A 148 19.28 13.36 -9.44
N ASN A 149 17.96 13.26 -9.68
CA ASN A 149 17.00 14.37 -9.78
C ASN A 149 17.11 15.29 -11.01
N HIS A 150 17.86 14.91 -12.05
CA HIS A 150 17.85 15.64 -13.32
C HIS A 150 16.94 14.97 -14.36
N SER A 151 16.13 15.78 -15.03
CA SER A 151 15.42 15.40 -16.27
C SER A 151 16.10 16.10 -17.44
N LYS A 152 16.35 15.37 -18.53
CA LYS A 152 16.80 15.98 -19.79
C LYS A 152 15.66 16.03 -20.78
N PHE A 153 15.42 17.22 -21.31
CA PHE A 153 14.47 17.45 -22.38
C PHE A 153 15.21 17.38 -23.71
N TYR A 154 14.77 16.49 -24.59
CA TYR A 154 15.27 16.41 -25.96
C TYR A 154 14.21 17.01 -26.88
N PRO A 155 14.49 18.13 -27.58
CA PRO A 155 13.59 18.65 -28.60
C PRO A 155 13.44 17.60 -29.70
N LYS A 156 12.19 17.34 -30.07
CA LYS A 156 11.70 16.31 -31.01
C LYS A 156 12.70 15.99 -32.14
N LYS A 157 13.50 14.92 -32.01
CA LYS A 157 14.20 14.27 -33.12
C LYS A 157 13.26 13.22 -33.71
N LEU A 158 13.09 13.16 -35.04
CA LEU A 158 12.10 12.29 -35.69
C LEU A 158 12.26 10.82 -35.25
N HIS A 159 11.22 10.23 -34.68
CA HIS A 159 11.15 8.80 -34.36
C HIS A 159 10.32 8.08 -35.42
N LYS A 160 10.76 6.90 -35.87
CA LYS A 160 10.06 6.11 -36.89
C LYS A 160 8.80 5.48 -36.29
N LYS A 161 7.66 5.69 -36.93
CA LYS A 161 6.40 4.99 -36.67
C LYS A 161 6.56 3.53 -37.09
N LYS A 162 5.99 2.58 -36.33
CA LYS A 162 5.80 1.20 -36.81
C LYS A 162 4.80 1.25 -37.98
N GLY A 163 5.31 1.20 -39.21
CA GLY A 163 4.48 1.22 -40.43
C GLY A 163 5.08 1.94 -41.65
N GLU A 164 6.18 2.69 -41.50
CA GLU A 164 6.95 3.28 -42.63
C GLU A 164 8.46 3.17 -42.38
#